data_AF-A0A840LC41-F1
#
_entry.id   AF-A0A840LC41-F1
#
_cell.length_a   1.000
_cell.length_b   1.000
_cell.length_c   1.000
_cell.angle_alpha   90.00
_cell.angle_beta   90.00
_cell.angle_gamma   90.00
#
_symmetry.space_group_name_H-M   'P 1'
#
loop_
_entity.id
_entity.type
_entity.pdbx_description
1 polymer ?
#
loop_
_entity_poly.entity_id
_entity_poly.type
_entity_poly.pdbx_seq_one_letter_code
_entity_poly.pdbx_strand_id
1 'polypeptide(L)'
;MQKLSHAIADSWVPYSHKAVFSVSANDLSERILAGVPGGDPTPFVHLVSCLEPPYFLLYVLHTPRGEGEPGRYQSPAMSQQQFHEFVQRFGNFLSSDARFDIWAHSSSDQATVVWDRHNQIFAYGPIDRYSSELRALGFVHGDASISFAHQHHYRHECDADASALLNSMNWSHSPLRPEDEQRL
;
A
#
# COMPACT_ATOMS: atom_id res chain seq x y z
N MET A 1 -14.72 2.40 3.12
CA MET A 1 -15.24 1.10 2.63
C MET A 1 -14.11 0.09 2.79
N GLN A 2 -14.38 -1.19 3.09
CA GLN A 2 -13.29 -2.16 3.30
C GLN A 2 -12.80 -2.78 1.98
N LYS A 3 -11.49 -2.93 1.81
CA LYS A 3 -10.90 -3.62 0.63
C LYS A 3 -11.16 -5.12 0.61
N LEU A 4 -11.31 -5.70 1.80
CA LEU A 4 -11.37 -7.14 1.99
C LEU A 4 -12.66 -7.57 2.69
N SER A 5 -13.10 -8.77 2.37
CA SER A 5 -13.97 -9.58 3.23
C SER A 5 -13.26 -10.86 3.63
N HIS A 6 -13.64 -11.45 4.77
CA HIS A 6 -13.16 -12.77 5.19
C HIS A 6 -14.32 -13.72 5.47
N ALA A 7 -14.05 -15.02 5.31
CA ALA A 7 -15.06 -16.06 5.50
C ALA A 7 -15.32 -16.31 6.99
N ILE A 8 -16.57 -16.20 7.41
CA ILE A 8 -17.06 -16.62 8.73
C ILE A 8 -18.27 -17.53 8.51
N ALA A 9 -18.12 -18.81 8.87
CA ALA A 9 -19.09 -19.87 8.58
C ALA A 9 -19.48 -19.84 7.09
N ASP A 10 -20.76 -19.63 6.78
CA ASP A 10 -21.30 -19.60 5.41
C ASP A 10 -21.45 -18.18 4.84
N SER A 11 -20.74 -17.20 5.39
CA SER A 11 -20.86 -15.79 4.99
C SER A 11 -19.52 -15.09 4.81
N TRP A 12 -19.51 -14.06 3.97
CA TRP A 12 -18.40 -13.14 3.80
C TRP A 12 -18.69 -11.85 4.53
N VAL A 13 -17.89 -11.51 5.53
CA VAL A 13 -18.05 -10.25 6.28
C VAL A 13 -16.90 -9.29 5.96
N PRO A 14 -17.12 -7.96 5.99
CA PRO A 14 -16.05 -6.99 5.79
C PRO A 14 -14.92 -7.17 6.80
N TYR A 15 -13.69 -7.12 6.32
CA TYR A 15 -12.49 -7.27 7.15
C TYR A 15 -11.76 -5.93 7.31
N SER A 16 -11.23 -5.70 8.51
CA SER A 16 -10.31 -4.60 8.81
C SER A 16 -9.23 -5.12 9.75
N HIS A 17 -7.98 -4.76 9.48
CA HIS A 17 -6.88 -5.04 10.40
C HIS A 17 -7.08 -4.32 11.75
N LYS A 18 -6.50 -4.90 12.80
CA LYS A 18 -6.18 -4.17 14.04
C LYS A 18 -4.93 -3.33 13.81
N ALA A 19 -4.74 -2.27 14.60
CA ALA A 19 -3.53 -1.43 14.58
C ALA A 19 -2.36 -2.19 15.21
N VAL A 20 -1.80 -3.16 14.49
CA VAL A 20 -0.70 -4.02 14.95
C VAL A 20 0.44 -4.02 13.94
N PHE A 21 1.65 -4.18 14.44
CA PHE A 21 2.83 -4.38 13.60
C PHE A 21 3.81 -5.38 14.21
N SER A 22 4.62 -6.00 13.36
CA SER A 22 5.74 -6.84 13.74
C SER A 22 6.99 -6.44 12.97
N VAL A 23 8.15 -6.72 13.55
CA VAL A 23 9.43 -6.65 12.87
C VAL A 23 9.82 -8.08 12.52
N SER A 24 10.10 -8.35 11.25
CA SER A 24 10.64 -9.64 10.81
C SER A 24 12.01 -9.43 10.20
N ALA A 25 13.01 -10.17 10.69
CA ALA A 25 14.34 -10.26 10.11
C ALA A 25 14.42 -11.50 9.19
N ASN A 26 15.07 -11.36 8.05
CA ASN A 26 15.70 -12.47 7.35
C ASN A 26 17.21 -12.20 7.22
N ASP A 27 17.97 -13.16 6.70
CA ASP A 27 19.44 -13.07 6.60
C ASP A 27 19.95 -11.85 5.78
N LEU A 28 19.06 -11.16 5.05
CA LEU A 28 19.40 -10.07 4.14
C LEU A 28 18.87 -8.70 4.59
N SER A 29 17.80 -8.66 5.39
CA SER A 29 17.15 -7.40 5.79
C SER A 29 16.13 -7.61 6.90
N GLU A 30 15.91 -6.56 7.69
CA GLU A 30 14.73 -6.42 8.53
C GLU A 30 13.63 -5.68 7.78
N ARG A 31 12.38 -6.01 8.08
CA ARG A 31 11.21 -5.29 7.60
C ARG A 31 10.14 -5.17 8.66
N ILE A 32 9.35 -4.11 8.56
CA ILE A 32 8.06 -3.99 9.25
C ILE A 32 6.99 -4.69 8.42
N LEU A 33 6.09 -5.39 9.10
CA LEU A 33 4.76 -5.74 8.60
C LEU A 33 3.72 -5.10 9.52
N ALA A 34 2.87 -4.21 9.00
CA ALA A 34 1.80 -3.56 9.75
C ALA A 34 0.43 -3.78 9.09
N GLY A 35 -0.60 -3.98 9.90
CA GLY A 35 -1.99 -4.07 9.43
C GLY A 35 -2.70 -2.75 9.60
N VAL A 36 -3.25 -2.19 8.53
CA VAL A 36 -3.82 -0.83 8.53
C VAL A 36 -5.33 -0.87 8.81
N PRO A 37 -5.81 -0.33 9.95
CA PRO A 37 -7.24 -0.29 10.26
C PRO A 37 -8.00 0.55 9.23
N GLY A 38 -9.09 -0.01 8.69
CA GLY A 38 -9.94 0.66 7.72
C GLY A 38 -9.27 1.05 6.40
N GLY A 39 -8.01 0.64 6.19
CA GLY A 39 -7.17 1.14 5.10
C GLY A 39 -6.78 2.62 5.24
N ASP A 40 -6.80 3.20 6.46
CA ASP A 40 -6.39 4.58 6.68
C ASP A 40 -5.00 4.88 6.06
N PRO A 41 -4.85 5.88 5.16
CA PRO A 41 -3.56 6.18 4.54
C PRO A 41 -2.52 6.78 5.51
N THR A 42 -2.93 7.22 6.70
CA THR A 42 -2.06 7.94 7.66
C THR A 42 -0.76 7.19 7.98
N PRO A 43 -0.75 5.88 8.33
CA PRO A 43 0.49 5.17 8.62
C PRO A 43 1.43 5.12 7.41
N PHE A 44 0.90 4.97 6.20
CA PHE A 44 1.71 5.00 4.98
C PHE A 44 2.39 6.36 4.80
N VAL A 45 1.63 7.45 4.96
CA VAL A 45 2.16 8.82 4.87
C VAL A 45 3.26 9.09 5.89
N HIS A 46 3.05 8.70 7.15
CA HIS A 46 4.04 8.88 8.23
C HIS A 46 5.32 8.07 7.99
N LEU A 47 5.19 6.82 7.53
CA LEU A 47 6.35 5.99 7.24
C LEU A 47 7.15 6.51 6.05
N VAL A 48 6.49 6.95 4.98
CA VAL A 48 7.20 7.58 3.84
C VAL A 48 7.86 8.89 4.25
N SER A 49 7.22 9.67 5.13
CA SER A 49 7.78 10.94 5.64
C SER A 49 8.97 10.75 6.58
N CYS A 50 9.30 9.53 6.99
CA CYS A 50 10.58 9.22 7.62
C CYS A 50 11.75 9.25 6.63
N LEU A 51 11.49 9.23 5.32
CA LEU A 51 12.51 9.13 4.30
C LEU A 51 12.84 10.49 3.69
N GLU A 52 14.07 10.64 3.22
CA GLU A 52 14.56 11.78 2.47
C GLU A 52 14.00 11.77 1.04
N PRO A 53 13.37 12.85 0.57
CA PRO A 53 12.96 12.98 -0.83
C PRO A 53 14.18 13.15 -1.77
N PRO A 54 14.01 12.99 -3.10
CA PRO A 54 12.75 12.72 -3.79
C PRO A 54 12.25 11.28 -3.63
N TYR A 55 10.93 11.13 -3.67
CA TYR A 55 10.27 9.83 -3.68
C TYR A 55 9.94 9.40 -5.11
N PHE A 56 9.98 8.09 -5.34
CA PHE A 56 9.45 7.46 -6.55
C PHE A 56 8.28 6.58 -6.15
N LEU A 57 7.10 6.90 -6.66
CA LEU A 57 5.92 6.06 -6.48
C LEU A 57 5.87 4.98 -7.54
N LEU A 58 5.52 3.76 -7.13
CA LEU A 58 5.21 2.66 -8.03
C LEU A 58 3.78 2.19 -7.78
N TYR A 59 2.91 2.43 -8.74
CA TYR A 59 1.55 1.91 -8.76
C TYR A 59 1.54 0.59 -9.53
N VAL A 60 1.32 -0.52 -8.84
CA VAL A 60 1.29 -1.85 -9.43
C VAL A 60 -0.17 -2.23 -9.65
N LEU A 61 -0.64 -2.11 -10.90
CA LEU A 61 -2.01 -2.42 -11.29
C LEU A 61 -2.12 -3.89 -11.68
N HIS A 62 -2.82 -4.67 -10.85
CA HIS A 62 -2.99 -6.10 -11.06
C HIS A 62 -4.24 -6.44 -11.87
N THR A 63 -5.36 -5.78 -11.55
CA THR A 63 -6.68 -6.14 -12.12
C THR A 63 -7.36 -4.89 -12.68
N PRO A 64 -7.01 -4.44 -13.89
CA PRO A 64 -7.60 -3.24 -14.48
C PRO A 64 -9.09 -3.41 -14.78
N ARG A 65 -9.83 -2.29 -14.79
CA ARG A 65 -11.24 -2.20 -15.20
C ARG A 65 -11.47 -1.15 -16.31
N GLY A 66 -10.41 -0.80 -17.04
CA GLY A 66 -10.46 0.10 -18.20
C GLY A 66 -9.64 1.38 -18.04
N GLU A 67 -9.05 1.62 -16.87
CA GLU A 67 -8.18 2.77 -16.60
C GLU A 67 -6.80 2.67 -17.27
N GLY A 68 -6.33 1.45 -17.56
CA GLY A 68 -5.02 1.18 -18.13
C GLY A 68 -4.73 -0.33 -18.24
N GLU A 69 -3.55 -0.67 -18.76
CA GLU A 69 -3.09 -2.06 -18.87
C GLU A 69 -2.59 -2.59 -17.51
N PRO A 70 -2.64 -3.91 -17.25
CA PRO A 70 -2.01 -4.47 -16.06
C PRO A 70 -0.49 -4.25 -16.15
N GLY A 71 0.11 -3.72 -15.09
CA GLY A 71 1.50 -3.29 -15.15
C GLY A 71 1.97 -2.47 -13.96
N ARG A 72 3.24 -2.07 -14.06
CA ARG A 72 3.94 -1.25 -13.08
C ARG A 72 4.07 0.15 -13.65
N TYR A 73 3.48 1.11 -12.96
CA TYR A 73 3.46 2.52 -13.33
C TYR A 73 4.34 3.28 -12.36
N GLN A 74 5.51 3.73 -12.81
CA GLN A 74 6.46 4.47 -11.99
C GLN A 74 6.31 5.97 -12.20
N SER A 75 6.20 6.73 -11.11
CA SER A 75 6.14 8.19 -11.17
C SER A 75 7.49 8.79 -11.55
N PRO A 76 7.53 10.04 -12.04
CA PRO A 76 8.72 10.89 -11.91
C PRO A 76 9.14 11.05 -10.43
N ALA A 77 10.33 11.62 -10.20
CA ALA A 77 10.77 12.02 -8.87
C ALA A 77 9.79 13.05 -8.26
N MET A 78 9.35 12.82 -7.02
CA MET A 78 8.37 13.65 -6.34
C MET A 78 8.95 14.26 -5.05
N SER A 79 8.60 15.51 -4.76
CA SER A 79 8.88 16.13 -3.47
C SER A 79 7.95 15.58 -2.38
N GLN A 80 8.29 15.86 -1.13
CA GLN A 80 7.42 15.55 0.00
C GLN A 80 6.03 16.20 -0.16
N GLN A 81 5.96 17.46 -0.59
CA GLN A 81 4.68 18.15 -0.80
C GLN A 81 3.83 17.44 -1.86
N GLN A 82 4.41 17.09 -3.01
CA GLN A 82 3.70 16.41 -4.09
C GLN A 82 3.17 15.04 -3.65
N PHE A 83 3.92 14.32 -2.82
CA PHE A 83 3.48 13.06 -2.23
C PHE A 83 2.27 13.25 -1.31
N HIS A 84 2.29 14.27 -0.43
CA HIS A 84 1.16 14.57 0.45
C HIS A 84 -0.09 14.95 -0.36
N GLU A 85 0.05 15.77 -1.39
CA GLU A 85 -1.04 16.16 -2.29
C GLU A 85 -1.61 14.94 -3.04
N PHE A 86 -0.75 14.02 -3.49
CA PHE A 86 -1.16 12.76 -4.12
C PHE A 86 -2.01 11.90 -3.18
N VAL A 87 -1.51 11.66 -1.95
CA VAL A 87 -2.25 10.83 -0.98
C VAL A 87 -3.52 11.54 -0.51
N GLN A 88 -3.51 12.87 -0.35
CA GLN A 88 -4.72 13.63 -0.04
C GLN A 88 -5.79 13.48 -1.13
N ARG A 89 -5.38 13.47 -2.41
CA ARG A 89 -6.31 13.34 -3.53
C ARG A 89 -6.83 11.91 -3.68
N PHE A 90 -5.96 10.92 -3.63
CA PHE A 90 -6.29 9.53 -3.97
C PHE A 90 -6.44 8.60 -2.77
N GLY A 91 -6.18 9.07 -1.54
CA GLY A 91 -6.18 8.24 -0.34
C GLY A 91 -7.46 7.43 -0.15
N ASN A 92 -8.63 8.02 -0.38
CA ASN A 92 -9.91 7.30 -0.28
C ASN A 92 -10.02 6.15 -1.28
N PHE A 93 -9.57 6.36 -2.53
CA PHE A 93 -9.49 5.33 -3.55
C PHE A 93 -8.49 4.25 -3.16
N LEU A 94 -7.27 4.66 -2.78
CA LEU A 94 -6.20 3.80 -2.30
C LEU A 94 -6.61 2.97 -1.09
N SER A 95 -7.56 3.44 -0.27
CA SER A 95 -8.06 2.73 0.93
C SER A 95 -9.20 1.76 0.65
N SER A 96 -9.91 1.92 -0.47
CA SER A 96 -11.22 1.29 -0.69
C SER A 96 -11.24 0.20 -1.76
N ASP A 97 -10.22 0.15 -2.63
CA ASP A 97 -10.14 -0.73 -3.78
C ASP A 97 -8.88 -1.63 -3.71
N ALA A 98 -9.03 -2.91 -4.09
CA ALA A 98 -8.02 -3.94 -3.95
C ALA A 98 -7.33 -4.36 -5.27
N ARG A 99 -7.48 -3.58 -6.35
CA ARG A 99 -6.91 -3.91 -7.67
C ARG A 99 -5.39 -3.70 -7.79
N PHE A 100 -4.76 -3.04 -6.83
CA PHE A 100 -3.39 -2.55 -6.96
C PHE A 100 -2.64 -2.54 -5.62
N ASP A 101 -1.33 -2.41 -5.73
CA ASP A 101 -0.44 -2.01 -4.64
C ASP A 101 0.17 -0.64 -4.96
N ILE A 102 0.52 0.15 -3.93
CA ILE A 102 1.24 1.42 -4.08
C ILE A 102 2.52 1.40 -3.25
N TRP A 103 3.64 1.68 -3.89
CA TRP A 103 4.96 1.69 -3.24
C TRP A 103 5.51 3.11 -3.28
N ALA A 104 6.31 3.46 -2.27
CA ALA A 104 7.11 4.67 -2.24
C ALA A 104 8.56 4.30 -1.93
N HIS A 105 9.46 4.72 -2.81
CA HIS A 105 10.90 4.45 -2.69
C HIS A 105 11.68 5.76 -2.53
N SER A 106 12.62 5.78 -1.60
CA SER A 106 13.66 6.82 -1.52
C SER A 106 15.00 6.23 -1.94
N SER A 107 15.60 6.81 -2.97
CA SER A 107 16.96 6.43 -3.39
C SER A 107 18.04 6.94 -2.44
N SER A 108 17.78 8.03 -1.70
CA SER A 108 18.74 8.56 -0.72
C SER A 108 18.91 7.59 0.45
N ASP A 109 17.81 7.04 0.96
CA ASP A 109 17.82 6.10 2.09
C ASP A 109 17.93 4.62 1.66
N GLN A 110 17.85 4.33 0.36
CA GLN A 110 17.72 2.95 -0.16
C GLN A 110 16.57 2.18 0.51
N ALA A 111 15.45 2.87 0.73
CA ALA A 111 14.33 2.41 1.53
C ALA A 111 13.04 2.38 0.70
N THR A 112 12.14 1.45 1.02
CA THR A 112 10.87 1.28 0.32
C THR A 112 9.76 1.01 1.33
N VAL A 113 8.63 1.71 1.19
CA VAL A 113 7.39 1.45 1.90
C VAL A 113 6.35 1.00 0.89
N VAL A 114 5.76 -0.17 1.10
CA VAL A 114 4.72 -0.77 0.26
C VAL A 114 3.43 -0.76 1.04
N TRP A 115 2.35 -0.26 0.45
CA TRP A 115 0.99 -0.44 0.93
C TRP A 115 0.21 -1.25 -0.11
N ASP A 116 -0.18 -2.46 0.28
CA ASP A 116 -0.72 -3.44 -0.64
C ASP A 116 -2.26 -3.45 -0.71
N ARG A 117 -2.77 -4.25 -1.64
CA ARG A 117 -4.21 -4.50 -1.84
C ARG A 117 -4.93 -5.10 -0.63
N HIS A 118 -4.19 -5.61 0.35
CA HIS A 118 -4.75 -6.19 1.57
C HIS A 118 -4.83 -5.21 2.74
N ASN A 119 -4.42 -3.95 2.54
CA ASN A 119 -4.20 -3.00 3.63
C ASN A 119 -3.10 -3.43 4.61
N GLN A 120 -2.08 -4.13 4.11
CA GLN A 120 -0.83 -4.37 4.81
C GLN A 120 0.22 -3.35 4.36
N ILE A 121 1.03 -2.86 5.30
CA ILE A 121 2.22 -2.09 5.00
C ILE A 121 3.46 -2.94 5.23
N PHE A 122 4.32 -3.02 4.23
CA PHE A 122 5.66 -3.58 4.32
C PHE A 122 6.67 -2.44 4.22
N ALA A 123 7.47 -2.21 5.26
CA ALA A 123 8.47 -1.13 5.24
C ALA A 123 9.89 -1.68 5.40
N TYR A 124 10.74 -1.33 4.44
CA TYR A 124 12.16 -1.67 4.34
C TYR A 124 12.96 -0.37 4.48
N GLY A 125 13.94 -0.32 5.38
CA GLY A 125 14.72 0.89 5.64
C GLY A 125 14.93 1.15 7.14
N PRO A 126 14.75 2.37 7.66
CA PRO A 126 15.05 2.71 9.05
C PRO A 126 14.02 2.15 10.06
N ILE A 127 14.14 0.85 10.38
CA ILE A 127 13.19 0.08 11.19
C ILE A 127 12.88 0.72 12.55
N ASP A 128 13.89 1.27 13.24
CA ASP A 128 13.68 1.92 14.54
C ASP A 128 12.81 3.18 14.43
N ARG A 129 13.03 3.99 13.37
CA ARG A 129 12.23 5.20 13.10
C ARG A 129 10.79 4.81 12.76
N TYR A 130 10.62 3.85 11.86
CA TYR A 130 9.30 3.32 11.49
C TYR A 130 8.54 2.76 12.70
N SER A 131 9.20 1.96 13.53
CA SER A 131 8.61 1.39 14.74
C SER A 131 8.20 2.47 15.74
N SER A 132 8.99 3.53 15.86
CA SER A 132 8.67 4.68 16.71
C SER A 132 7.44 5.42 16.20
N GLU A 133 7.36 5.71 14.91
CA GLU A 133 6.19 6.37 14.30
C GLU A 133 4.92 5.53 14.45
N LEU A 134 4.97 4.23 14.19
CA LEU A 134 3.82 3.34 14.35
C LEU A 134 3.31 3.32 15.80
N ARG A 135 4.22 3.27 16.79
CA ARG A 135 3.84 3.38 18.21
C ARG A 135 3.22 4.74 18.54
N ALA A 136 3.74 5.82 17.98
CA ALA A 136 3.16 7.17 18.15
C ALA A 136 1.75 7.27 17.55
N LEU A 137 1.47 6.53 16.47
CA LEU A 137 0.14 6.38 15.87
C LEU A 137 -0.77 5.39 16.62
N GLY A 138 -0.31 4.81 17.74
CA GLY A 138 -1.10 3.90 18.58
C GLY A 138 -1.05 2.44 18.15
N PHE A 139 -0.17 2.06 17.23
CA PHE A 139 0.03 0.66 16.89
C PHE A 139 0.77 -0.07 18.03
N VAL A 140 0.39 -1.32 18.24
CA VAL A 140 1.04 -2.22 19.21
C VAL A 140 1.73 -3.38 18.50
N HIS A 141 2.62 -4.07 19.19
CA HIS A 141 3.24 -5.26 18.61
C HIS A 141 2.22 -6.37 18.41
N GLY A 142 2.19 -6.99 17.23
CA GLY A 142 1.28 -8.07 16.89
C GLY A 142 1.43 -8.52 15.44
N ASP A 143 0.84 -9.67 15.11
CA ASP A 143 0.89 -10.22 13.76
C ASP A 143 -0.26 -9.67 12.90
N ALA A 144 0.10 -9.08 11.76
CA ALA A 144 -0.82 -8.56 10.76
C ALA A 144 -0.97 -9.50 9.55
N SER A 145 -0.38 -10.69 9.57
CA SER A 145 -0.46 -11.66 8.49
C SER A 145 -1.91 -12.07 8.17
N ILE A 146 -2.21 -12.29 6.90
CA ILE A 146 -3.48 -12.82 6.44
C ILE A 146 -3.28 -14.30 6.10
N SER A 147 -3.83 -15.17 6.94
CA SER A 147 -3.77 -16.63 6.78
C SER A 147 -5.15 -17.26 6.57
N PHE A 148 -6.16 -16.44 6.29
CA PHE A 148 -7.56 -16.85 6.14
C PHE A 148 -8.05 -16.62 4.71
N ALA A 149 -9.06 -17.39 4.30
CA ALA A 149 -9.74 -17.18 3.03
C ALA A 149 -10.39 -15.79 3.02
N HIS A 150 -10.10 -15.01 1.98
CA HIS A 150 -10.55 -13.64 1.83
C HIS A 150 -10.98 -13.33 0.39
N GLN A 151 -11.76 -12.27 0.23
CA GLN A 151 -12.19 -11.73 -1.05
C GLN A 151 -11.72 -10.29 -1.19
N HIS A 152 -11.20 -9.96 -2.37
CA HIS A 152 -10.88 -8.60 -2.76
C HIS A 152 -12.12 -7.89 -3.32
N HIS A 153 -12.33 -6.63 -2.92
CA HIS A 153 -13.38 -5.79 -3.50
C HIS A 153 -12.79 -4.90 -4.59
N TYR A 154 -13.25 -5.11 -5.83
CA TYR A 154 -12.96 -4.25 -6.98
C TYR A 154 -14.19 -3.37 -7.24
N ARG A 155 -14.10 -2.08 -6.93
CA ARG A 155 -15.28 -1.22 -6.78
C ARG A 155 -15.52 -0.39 -8.01
N HIS A 156 -16.72 -0.50 -8.59
CA HIS A 156 -17.12 0.31 -9.74
C HIS A 156 -17.10 1.81 -9.39
N GLU A 157 -17.44 2.16 -8.14
CA GLU A 157 -17.49 3.55 -7.68
C GLU A 157 -16.09 4.20 -7.67
N CYS A 158 -15.03 3.38 -7.70
CA CYS A 158 -13.64 3.81 -7.73
C CYS A 158 -13.06 3.94 -9.16
N ASP A 159 -13.80 3.55 -10.20
CA ASP A 159 -13.27 3.51 -11.58
C ASP A 159 -12.89 4.92 -12.11
N ALA A 160 -13.63 5.95 -11.70
CA ALA A 160 -13.31 7.34 -12.05
C ALA A 160 -11.99 7.82 -11.39
N ASP A 161 -11.78 7.49 -10.11
CA ASP A 161 -10.54 7.83 -9.42
C ASP A 161 -9.34 7.01 -9.93
N ALA A 162 -9.55 5.75 -10.32
CA ALA A 162 -8.52 4.92 -10.95
C ALA A 162 -8.01 5.56 -12.26
N SER A 163 -8.94 6.01 -13.11
CA SER A 163 -8.61 6.74 -14.34
C SER A 163 -7.95 8.09 -14.04
N ALA A 164 -8.41 8.83 -13.02
CA ALA A 164 -7.80 10.08 -12.62
C ALA A 164 -6.37 9.90 -12.10
N LEU A 165 -6.08 8.82 -11.36
CA LEU A 165 -4.74 8.50 -10.87
C LEU A 165 -3.78 8.25 -12.02
N LEU A 166 -4.14 7.39 -12.97
CA LEU A 166 -3.27 7.09 -14.13
C LEU A 166 -3.08 8.29 -15.06
N ASN A 167 -4.01 9.25 -15.07
CA ASN A 167 -3.87 10.50 -15.84
C ASN A 167 -3.24 11.66 -15.05
N SER A 168 -2.93 11.48 -13.75
CA SER A 168 -2.48 12.57 -12.89
C SER A 168 -1.04 13.02 -13.15
N MET A 169 -0.23 12.18 -13.78
CA MET A 169 1.18 12.44 -14.06
C MET A 169 1.70 11.55 -15.20
N ASN A 170 2.91 11.84 -15.68
CA ASN A 170 3.57 11.08 -16.74
C ASN A 170 4.19 9.79 -16.20
N TRP A 171 3.36 8.79 -15.92
CA TRP A 171 3.81 7.47 -15.47
C TRP A 171 4.67 6.78 -16.53
N SER A 172 5.78 6.17 -16.11
CA SER A 172 6.54 5.23 -16.92
C SER A 172 5.97 3.83 -16.72
N HIS A 173 5.40 3.25 -17.76
CA HIS A 173 4.79 1.92 -17.72
C HIS A 173 5.80 0.82 -18.06
N SER A 174 5.74 -0.28 -17.30
CA SER A 174 6.43 -1.53 -17.61
C SER A 174 5.52 -2.72 -17.25
N PRO A 175 5.68 -3.89 -17.90
CA PRO A 175 4.90 -5.08 -17.57
C PRO A 175 5.05 -5.50 -16.10
N LEU A 176 4.04 -6.21 -15.58
CA LEU A 176 4.14 -6.93 -14.31
C LEU A 176 5.30 -7.92 -14.35
N ARG A 177 5.95 -8.12 -13.21
CA ARG A 177 6.98 -9.14 -13.03
C ARG A 177 6.37 -10.41 -12.45
N PRO A 178 7.04 -11.58 -12.54
CA PRO A 178 6.56 -12.81 -11.92
C PRO A 178 6.27 -12.69 -10.42
N GLU A 179 6.99 -11.80 -9.71
CA GLU A 179 6.75 -11.56 -8.29
C GLU A 179 5.50 -10.70 -8.02
N ASP A 180 5.03 -9.95 -9.02
CA ASP A 180 3.80 -9.14 -8.93
C ASP A 180 2.55 -10.00 -9.19
N GLU A 181 2.69 -11.22 -9.73
CA GLU A 181 1.55 -12.09 -10.05
C GLU A 181 0.71 -12.42 -8.80
N GLN A 182 -0.60 -12.17 -8.89
CA GLN A 182 -1.54 -12.52 -7.83
C GLN A 182 -1.67 -14.04 -7.72
N ARG A 183 -1.16 -14.61 -6.62
CA ARG A 183 -1.49 -15.98 -6.23
C ARG A 183 -2.81 -15.96 -5.46
N LEU A 184 -3.78 -16.71 -5.98
CA LEU A 184 -5.10 -16.95 -5.39
C LEU A 184 -5.00 -17.80 -4.12
#